data_AF-A0A844I6Q9-F1
#
_entry.id   AF-A0A844I6Q9-F1
#
_cell.length_a   1.000
_cell.length_b   1.000
_cell.length_c   1.000
_cell.angle_alpha   90.00
_cell.angle_beta   90.00
_cell.angle_gamma   90.00
#
_symmetry.space_group_name_H-M   'P 1'
#
loop_
_entity.id
_entity.type
_entity.pdbx_description
1 polymer ?
#
loop_
_entity_poly.entity_id
_entity_poly.type
_entity_poly.pdbx_seq_one_letter_code
_entity_poly.pdbx_strand_id
1 'polypeptide(L)'
;MSASKEWTEWHLTPTGWVRGSEKVDYQGVTTVEPPADRVLTCEYQEYLSSSFSSMDKGASVLWESEDKEKVAQLLKQFGECPQRL
;
A
#
# COMPACT_ATOMS: atom_id res chain seq x y z
N MET A 1 3.48 -20.75 16.90
CA MET A 1 2.44 -19.93 16.26
C MET A 1 3.13 -18.68 15.76
N SER A 2 3.48 -18.61 14.48
CA SER A 2 4.01 -17.39 13.88
C SER A 2 2.85 -16.71 13.19
N ALA A 3 2.33 -15.64 13.79
CA ALA A 3 1.42 -14.76 13.09
C ALA A 3 2.25 -13.93 12.10
N SER A 4 1.89 -13.97 10.82
CA SER A 4 2.54 -13.15 9.80
C SER A 4 1.78 -11.83 9.68
N LYS A 5 2.53 -10.72 9.66
CA LYS A 5 1.98 -9.38 9.48
C LYS A 5 2.83 -8.66 8.45
N GLU A 6 2.35 -8.71 7.22
CA GLU A 6 3.00 -8.16 6.05
C GLU A 6 2.23 -6.91 5.61
N TRP A 7 2.95 -5.92 5.11
CA TRP A 7 2.34 -4.73 4.56
C TRP A 7 3.17 -4.17 3.42
N THR A 8 2.53 -3.47 2.50
CA THR A 8 3.17 -2.77 1.38
C THR A 8 2.49 -1.44 1.18
N GLU A 9 3.29 -0.40 1.19
CA GLU A 9 2.89 0.94 0.83
C GLU A 9 2.87 1.09 -0.69
N TRP A 10 1.85 1.78 -1.16
CA TRP A 10 1.67 2.16 -2.55
C TRP A 10 1.47 3.66 -2.61
N HIS A 11 2.27 4.32 -3.43
CA HIS A 11 2.19 5.76 -3.67
C HIS A 11 1.59 5.98 -5.06
N LEU A 12 0.44 6.64 -5.11
CA LEU A 12 -0.13 7.10 -6.37
C LEU A 12 0.61 8.35 -6.80
N THR A 13 1.13 8.33 -8.01
CA THR A 13 1.80 9.46 -8.66
C THR A 13 1.10 9.75 -10.00
N PRO A 14 1.34 10.90 -10.64
CA PRO A 14 0.84 11.19 -11.98
C PRO A 14 1.22 10.17 -13.05
N THR A 15 2.28 9.39 -12.82
CA THR A 15 2.74 8.32 -13.74
C THR A 15 2.15 6.95 -13.41
N GLY A 16 1.47 6.81 -12.27
CA GLY A 16 0.81 5.59 -11.82
C GLY A 16 1.17 5.20 -10.38
N TRP A 17 0.81 3.98 -10.01
CA TRP A 17 1.09 3.40 -8.70
C TRP A 17 2.55 2.94 -8.60
N VAL A 18 3.26 3.51 -7.64
CA VAL A 18 4.65 3.17 -7.33
C VAL A 18 4.68 2.42 -6.01
N ARG A 19 5.37 1.29 -5.98
CA ARG A 19 5.58 0.51 -4.75
C ARG A 19 6.55 1.25 -3.84
N GLY A 20 6.15 1.46 -2.60
CA GLY A 20 6.89 2.17 -1.56
C GLY A 20 7.58 1.23 -0.60
N SER A 21 7.54 1.57 0.68
CA SER A 21 8.07 0.69 1.72
C SER A 21 7.21 -0.56 1.85
N GLU A 22 7.82 -1.66 2.23
CA GLU A 22 7.12 -2.91 2.49
C GLU A 22 7.76 -3.63 3.68
N LYS A 23 6.94 -4.42 4.36
CA LYS A 23 7.38 -5.38 5.37
C LYS A 23 6.94 -6.76 4.94
N VAL A 24 7.92 -7.63 4.76
CA VAL A 24 7.74 -9.04 4.41
C VAL A 24 8.42 -9.85 5.50
N ASP A 25 7.72 -10.80 6.14
CA ASP A 25 8.26 -11.47 7.33
C ASP A 25 9.56 -12.25 7.04
N TYR A 26 9.75 -12.73 5.81
CA TYR A 26 10.98 -13.41 5.39
C TYR A 26 12.12 -12.44 5.02
N GLN A 27 11.79 -11.25 4.51
CA GLN A 27 12.77 -10.33 3.91
C GLN A 27 13.11 -9.14 4.83
N GLY A 28 12.29 -8.88 5.85
CA GLY A 28 12.41 -7.75 6.76
C GLY A 28 11.58 -6.54 6.31
N VAL A 29 11.98 -5.36 6.78
CA VAL A 29 11.35 -4.08 6.40
C VAL A 29 12.24 -3.41 5.35
N THR A 30 11.68 -3.20 4.17
CA THR A 30 12.26 -2.38 3.11
C THR A 30 11.63 -1.00 3.21
N THR A 31 12.40 0.02 3.56
CA THR A 31 11.94 1.40 3.57
C THR A 31 12.37 2.09 2.29
N VAL A 32 11.43 2.65 1.55
CA VAL A 32 11.69 3.40 0.31
C VAL A 32 11.26 4.84 0.53
N GLU A 33 12.08 5.79 0.09
CA GLU A 33 11.70 7.20 0.17
C GLU A 33 10.48 7.45 -0.71
N PRO A 34 9.41 8.04 -0.15
CA PRO A 34 8.19 8.22 -0.89
C PRO A 34 8.39 9.29 -1.98
N PRO A 35 7.86 9.09 -3.21
CA PRO A 35 8.06 10.03 -4.32
C PRO A 35 7.63 11.46 -3.96
N ALA A 36 8.35 12.46 -4.46
CA ALA A 36 7.99 13.86 -4.27
C ALA A 36 6.65 14.22 -4.94
N ASP A 37 6.36 13.59 -6.08
CA ASP A 37 5.13 13.78 -6.86
C ASP A 37 3.96 12.89 -6.39
N ARG A 38 4.06 12.27 -5.20
CA ARG A 38 2.96 11.45 -4.68
C ARG A 38 1.74 12.32 -4.38
N VAL A 39 0.57 11.83 -4.79
CA VAL A 39 -0.73 12.46 -4.52
C VAL A 39 -1.53 11.69 -3.48
N LEU A 40 -1.26 10.40 -3.31
CA LEU A 40 -1.93 9.52 -2.35
C LEU A 40 -0.94 8.44 -1.93
N THR A 41 -0.99 8.05 -0.67
CA THR A 41 -0.28 6.90 -0.13
C THR A 41 -1.30 6.00 0.56
N CYS A 42 -1.30 4.74 0.17
CA CYS A 42 -2.09 3.72 0.83
C CYS A 42 -1.18 2.57 1.26
N GLU A 43 -1.56 1.92 2.35
CA GLU A 43 -0.91 0.73 2.86
C GLU A 43 -1.86 -0.44 2.65
N TYR A 44 -1.39 -1.45 1.93
CA TYR A 44 -2.02 -2.75 1.88
C TYR A 44 -1.38 -3.65 2.92
N GLN A 45 -2.18 -4.20 3.83
CA GLN A 45 -1.73 -5.10 4.88
C GLN A 45 -2.37 -6.48 4.72
N GLU A 46 -1.56 -7.51 4.92
CA GLU A 46 -1.98 -8.90 4.97
C GLU A 46 -1.60 -9.47 6.33
N TYR A 47 -2.60 -9.93 7.07
CA TYR A 47 -2.45 -10.54 8.38
C TYR A 47 -2.90 -11.99 8.33
N LEU A 48 -2.02 -12.89 8.77
CA LEU A 48 -2.27 -14.32 8.78
C LEU A 48 -2.04 -14.83 10.20
N SER A 49 -3.15 -15.04 10.92
CA SER A 49 -3.12 -15.42 12.34
C SER A 49 -2.62 -16.85 12.58
N SER A 50 -2.78 -17.75 11.60
CA SER A 50 -2.35 -19.15 11.63
C SER A 50 -2.34 -19.73 10.22
N SER A 51 -1.46 -20.71 9.93
CA SER A 51 -1.31 -21.30 8.58
C SER A 51 -2.57 -21.97 8.01
N PHE A 52 -3.60 -22.21 8.83
CA PHE A 52 -4.89 -22.76 8.44
C PHE A 52 -6.04 -21.73 8.46
N SER A 53 -5.77 -20.49 8.87
CA SER A 53 -6.78 -19.42 8.90
C SER A 53 -6.80 -18.64 7.59
N SER A 54 -7.97 -18.07 7.28
CA SER A 54 -8.11 -17.12 6.17
C SER A 54 -7.18 -15.92 6.37
N MET A 55 -6.51 -15.52 5.29
CA MET A 55 -5.68 -14.32 5.25
C MET A 55 -6.57 -13.09 5.34
N ASP A 56 -6.39 -12.30 6.40
CA ASP A 56 -7.08 -11.03 6.58
C ASP A 56 -6.34 -9.97 5.77
N LYS A 57 -7.03 -9.35 4.82
CA LYS A 57 -6.45 -8.39 3.88
C LYS A 57 -7.16 -7.05 4.08
N GLY A 58 -6.39 -5.98 4.23
CA GLY A 58 -6.92 -4.63 4.38
C GLY A 58 -6.11 -3.62 3.58
N ALA A 59 -6.77 -2.60 3.04
CA ALA A 59 -6.11 -1.44 2.47
C ALA A 59 -6.55 -0.20 3.25
N SER A 60 -5.58 0.61 3.69
CA SER A 60 -5.83 1.86 4.42
C SER A 60 -5.11 3.02 3.75
N VAL A 61 -5.73 4.18 3.68
CA VAL A 61 -5.06 5.40 3.18
C VAL A 61 -4.23 5.99 4.32
N LEU A 62 -2.92 6.08 4.12
CA LEU A 62 -2.00 6.69 5.09
C LEU A 62 -1.88 8.19 4.90
N TRP A 63 -1.93 8.64 3.65
CA TRP A 63 -1.74 10.05 3.32
C TRP A 63 -2.45 10.40 2.02
N GLU A 64 -3.08 11.57 1.96
CA GLU A 64 -3.64 12.16 0.75
C GLU A 64 -3.14 13.59 0.60
N SER A 65 -2.88 14.02 -0.63
CA SER A 65 -2.57 15.42 -0.92
C SER A 65 -3.82 16.29 -0.77
N GLU A 66 -3.62 17.58 -0.56
CA GLU A 66 -4.71 18.57 -0.51
C GLU A 66 -5.46 18.67 -1.86
N ASP A 67 -4.80 18.31 -2.97
CA ASP A 67 -5.37 18.24 -4.31
C ASP A 67 -6.31 17.03 -4.51
N LYS A 68 -7.45 17.02 -3.80
CA LYS A 68 -8.45 15.94 -3.88
C LYS A 68 -8.95 15.70 -5.31
N GLU A 69 -9.03 16.73 -6.14
CA GLU A 69 -9.41 16.61 -7.55
C GLU A 69 -8.40 15.77 -8.34
N LYS A 70 -7.10 16.03 -8.13
CA LYS A 70 -6.01 15.30 -8.78
C LYS A 70 -5.96 13.86 -8.31
N VAL A 71 -6.18 13.62 -7.01
CA VAL A 71 -6.30 12.28 -6.43
C VAL A 71 -7.45 11.52 -7.08
N ALA A 72 -8.66 12.11 -7.13
CA ALA A 72 -9.83 11.46 -7.72
C ALA A 72 -9.65 11.17 -9.22
N GLN A 73 -9.03 12.09 -9.97
CA GLN A 73 -8.70 11.86 -11.39
C GLN A 73 -7.72 10.70 -11.57
N LEU A 74 -6.65 10.68 -10.78
CA LEU A 74 -5.63 9.62 -10.87
C LEU A 74 -6.16 8.27 -10.41
N LEU A 75 -7.00 8.23 -9.37
CA LEU A 75 -7.71 7.01 -8.97
C LEU A 75 -8.65 6.51 -10.05
N LYS A 76 -9.33 7.41 -10.78
CA LYS A 76 -10.18 7.04 -11.91
C LYS A 76 -9.37 6.55 -13.11
N GLN A 77 -8.15 7.06 -13.29
CA GLN A 77 -7.26 6.70 -14.40
C GLN A 77 -6.49 5.41 -14.15
N PHE A 78 -5.93 5.23 -12.95
CA PHE A 78 -5.04 4.13 -12.59
C PHE A 78 -5.72 3.06 -11.71
N GLY A 79 -6.91 3.34 -11.18
CA GLY A 79 -7.62 2.47 -10.26
C GLY A 79 -7.33 2.76 -8.78
N GLU A 80 -8.01 2.02 -7.92
CA GLU A 80 -7.89 2.10 -6.46
C GLU A 80 -6.55 1.54 -5.96
N CYS A 81 -6.33 1.61 -4.64
CA CYS A 81 -5.10 1.12 -4.01
C CYS A 81 -4.82 -0.35 -4.42
N PRO A 82 -3.62 -0.68 -4.91
CA PRO A 82 -3.27 -2.04 -5.27
C PRO A 82 -3.32 -2.96 -4.06
N GLN A 83 -4.22 -3.94 -4.09
CA GLN A 83 -4.35 -4.96 -3.05
C GLN A 83 -3.45 -6.17 -3.34
N ARG A 84 -2.15 -5.88 -3.53
CA ARG A 84 -1.14 -6.90 -3.78
C ARG A 84 0.14 -6.60 -3.00
N LEU A 85 0.73 -7.63 -2.42
CA LEU A 85 2.14 -7.67 -2.04
C LEU A 85 2.97 -7.84 -3.31
#